data_AF-A0A7W9F9I4-F1
#
_entry.id   AF-A0A7W9F9I4-F1
#
_cell.length_a   1.000
_cell.length_b   1.000
_cell.length_c   1.000
_cell.angle_alpha   90.00
_cell.angle_beta   90.00
_cell.angle_gamma   90.00
#
_symmetry.space_group_name_H-M   'P 1'
#
loop_
_entity.id
_entity.type
_entity.pdbx_description
1 polymer ?
#
loop_
_entity_poly.entity_id
_entity_poly.type
_entity_poly.pdbx_seq_one_letter_code
_entity_poly.pdbx_strand_id
1 'polypeptide(L)' 'MAFTQLDPPLPVTVQDRGKGFAFAVIDYGQEHNLIWVTAITETGEIWCAPNPVVRMQANWTMGRPSPAG' A
#
# COMPACT_ATOMS: atom_id res chain seq x y z
N MET A 1 8.03 -17.79 -1.57
CA MET A 1 7.06 -16.85 -2.15
C MET A 1 5.74 -17.03 -1.43
N ALA A 2 5.24 -15.99 -0.77
CA ALA A 2 3.98 -16.01 -0.03
C ALA A 2 3.09 -14.84 -0.47
N PHE A 3 1.81 -15.13 -0.72
CA PHE A 3 0.77 -14.12 -0.93
C PHE A 3 -0.09 -14.06 0.32
N THR A 4 -0.23 -12.88 0.92
CA THR A 4 -1.02 -12.67 2.12
C THR A 4 -2.10 -11.65 1.84
N GLN A 5 -3.37 -12.06 1.91
CA GLN A 5 -4.50 -11.15 1.83
C GLN A 5 -4.57 -10.28 3.09
N LEU A 6 -4.87 -8.99 2.91
CA LEU A 6 -5.16 -8.06 4.00
C LEU A 6 -6.67 -7.98 4.19
N ASP A 7 -7.13 -8.30 5.39
CA ASP A 7 -8.53 -8.21 5.79
C ASP A 7 -8.62 -7.59 7.20
N PRO A 8 -9.00 -6.30 7.33
CA PRO A 8 -9.51 -5.42 6.27
C PRO A 8 -8.41 -4.84 5.35
N PRO A 9 -8.76 -4.39 4.13
CA PRO A 9 -7.84 -3.63 3.28
C PRO A 9 -7.34 -2.36 3.97
N LEU A 10 -6.07 -2.01 3.74
CA LEU A 10 -5.41 -0.88 4.39
C LEU A 10 -5.36 0.34 3.47
N PRO A 11 -5.76 1.54 3.93
CA PRO A 11 -5.64 2.76 3.15
C PRO A 11 -4.17 3.20 3.04
N VAL A 12 -3.66 3.19 1.81
CA VAL A 12 -2.27 3.56 1.50
C VAL A 12 -2.23 4.58 0.36
N THR A 13 -1.07 5.21 0.19
CA THR A 13 -0.70 6.02 -0.96
C THR A 13 0.48 5.34 -1.64
N VAL A 14 0.38 5.12 -2.94
CA VAL A 14 1.49 4.67 -3.79
C VAL A 14 2.09 5.89 -4.47
N GLN A 15 3.40 6.11 -4.33
CA GLN A 15 4.08 7.24 -5.00
C GLN A 15 3.82 7.18 -6.52
N ASP A 16 3.60 8.35 -7.12
CA ASP A 16 3.28 8.53 -8.55
C ASP A 16 2.00 7.82 -9.04
N ARG A 17 1.16 7.28 -8.14
CA ARG A 17 -0.14 6.67 -8.49
C ARG A 17 -1.30 7.22 -7.66
N GLY A 18 -1.04 7.61 -6.42
CA GLY A 18 -2.03 8.23 -5.54
C GLY A 18 -2.59 7.29 -4.47
N LYS A 19 -3.75 7.66 -3.93
CA LYS A 19 -4.41 6.97 -2.81
C LYS A 19 -5.12 5.71 -3.27
N GLY A 20 -5.12 4.70 -2.42
CA GLY A 20 -5.78 3.43 -2.68
C GLY A 20 -5.96 2.57 -1.45
N PHE A 21 -6.50 1.38 -1.66
CA PHE A 21 -6.64 0.35 -0.64
C PHE A 21 -5.77 -0.85 -0.99
N ALA A 22 -4.79 -1.14 -0.13
CA ALA A 22 -4.00 -2.35 -0.22
C ALA A 22 -4.82 -3.52 0.33
N PHE A 23 -5.03 -4.54 -0.50
CA PHE A 23 -5.80 -5.74 -0.14
C PHE A 23 -4.95 -7.01 -0.07
N ALA A 24 -3.65 -6.93 -0.43
CA ALA A 24 -2.70 -8.02 -0.26
C ALA A 24 -1.25 -7.53 -0.24
N VAL A 25 -0.36 -8.37 0.26
CA VAL A 25 1.10 -8.25 0.11
C VAL A 25 1.69 -9.54 -0.45
N ILE A 26 2.76 -9.40 -1.23
CA ILE A 26 3.51 -10.52 -1.81
C ILE A 26 4.96 -10.43 -1.31
N ASP A 27 5.39 -11.51 -0.63
CA ASP A 27 6.75 -11.67 -0.15
C ASP A 27 7.51 -12.65 -1.06
N TYR A 28 8.51 -12.12 -1.77
CA TYR A 28 9.41 -12.91 -2.62
C TYR A 28 10.59 -13.50 -1.83
N GLY A 29 10.78 -13.13 -0.57
CA GLY A 29 11.86 -13.58 0.30
C GLY A 29 12.99 -12.56 0.45
N GLN A 30 14.14 -13.05 0.91
CA GLN A 30 15.34 -12.24 1.13
C GLN A 30 15.78 -11.56 -0.18
N GLU A 31 16.36 -10.36 -0.07
CA GLU A 31 16.80 -9.49 -1.19
C GLU A 31 15.69 -8.85 -2.05
N HIS A 32 14.41 -9.07 -1.74
CA HIS A 32 13.30 -8.42 -2.41
C HIS A 32 12.49 -7.52 -1.47
N ASN A 33 11.94 -6.43 -2.01
CA ASN A 33 10.97 -5.64 -1.27
C ASN A 33 9.66 -6.43 -1.12
N LEU A 34 9.01 -6.28 0.03
CA LEU A 34 7.60 -6.66 0.17
C LEU A 34 6.80 -5.87 -0.86
N ILE A 35 6.01 -6.55 -1.68
CA ILE A 35 5.19 -5.93 -2.72
C ILE A 35 3.77 -5.75 -2.19
N TRP A 36 3.22 -4.55 -2.35
CA TRP A 36 1.86 -4.22 -1.93
C TRP A 36 0.93 -4.20 -3.14
N VAL A 37 -0.17 -4.95 -3.06
CA VAL A 37 -1.20 -4.98 -4.09
C VAL A 37 -2.31 -4.03 -3.69
N THR A 38 -2.45 -2.95 -4.45
CA THR A 38 -3.29 -1.79 -4.12
C THR A 38 -4.25 -1.47 -5.26
N ALA A 39 -5.54 -1.33 -4.94
CA ALA A 39 -6.50 -0.73 -5.87
C ALA A 39 -6.48 0.80 -5.70
N ILE A 40 -6.14 1.53 -6.77
CA ILE A 40 -6.07 2.99 -6.77
C ILE A 40 -7.48 3.56 -6.83
N THR A 41 -7.81 4.45 -5.91
CA THR A 41 -9.18 4.95 -5.72
C THR A 41 -9.68 5.78 -6.89
N GLU A 42 -8.82 6.62 -7.48
CA GLU A 42 -9.21 7.54 -8.54
C GLU A 42 -9.37 6.84 -9.90
N THR A 43 -8.49 5.91 -10.23
CA THR A 43 -8.46 5.26 -11.56
C THR A 43 -9.08 3.86 -11.58
N GLY A 44 -9.22 3.21 -10.42
CA GLY A 44 -9.65 1.80 -10.31
C GLY A 44 -8.56 0.80 -10.71
N GLU A 45 -7.36 1.26 -11.08
CA GLU A 45 -6.25 0.38 -11.45
C GLU A 45 -5.75 -0.43 -10.25
N ILE A 46 -5.33 -1.67 -10.51
CA ILE A 46 -4.65 -2.50 -9.53
C ILE A 46 -3.14 -2.40 -9.80
N TRP A 47 -2.39 -1.93 -8.80
CA TRP A 47 -0.94 -1.76 -8.87
C TRP A 47 -0.21 -2.62 -7.85
N CYS A 48 0.94 -3.15 -8.27
CA CYS A 48 1.91 -3.84 -7.41
C CYS A 48 3.10 -2.90 -7.16
N ALA A 49 3.26 -2.44 -5.92
CA ALA A 49 4.27 -1.44 -5.57
C ALA A 49 5.25 -1.96 -4.50
N PRO A 50 6.56 -1.76 -4.64
CA PRO A 50 7.51 -2.18 -3.62
C PRO A 50 7.40 -1.30 -2.36
N ASN A 51 7.63 -1.89 -1.18
CA ASN A 51 7.48 -1.22 0.12
C ASN A 51 8.07 0.20 0.22
N PRO A 52 9.26 0.53 -0.34
CA PRO A 52 9.83 1.87 -0.25
C PRO A 52 8.97 2.99 -0.86
N VAL A 53 8.05 2.67 -1.78
CA VAL A 53 7.18 3.66 -2.45
C VAL A 53 5.73 3.68 -1.93
N VAL A 54 5.46 2.95 -0.84
CA VAL A 54 4.12 2.87 -0.24
C VAL A 54 4.11 3.63 1.09
N ARG A 55 3.09 4.46 1.31
CA ARG A 55 2.91 5.23 2.56
C ARG A 55 1.51 5.00 3.13
N MET A 56 1.41 4.95 4.44
CA MET A 56 0.10 4.99 5.10
C MET A 56 -0.59 6.33 4.85
N GLN A 57 -1.91 6.33 4.67
CA GLN A 57 -2.66 7.58 4.63
C GLN A 57 -2.75 8.23 6.02
N ALA A 58 -2.97 9.55 6.04
CA ALA A 58 -3.26 10.30 7.27
C ALA A 58 -4.52 9.76 7.95
N ASN A 59 -4.55 9.81 9.29
CA ASN A 59 -5.71 9.36 10.06
C ASN A 59 -5.85 10.20 11.33
N TRP A 60 -6.79 11.13 11.34
CA TRP A 60 -6.99 12.08 12.45
C TRP A 60 -7.48 11.40 13.74
N THR A 61 -8.35 10.38 13.64
CA THR A 61 -8.82 9.62 14.81
C THR A 61 -7.70 8.84 15.49
N MET A 62 -6.67 8.44 14.73
CA MET A 62 -5.48 7.77 15.26
C MET A 62 -4.31 8.75 15.50
N GLY A 63 -4.53 10.07 15.40
CA GLY A 63 -3.48 11.08 15.57
C GLY A 63 -2.33 10.95 14.56
N ARG A 64 -2.54 10.27 13.43
CA ARG A 64 -1.52 10.03 12.40
C ARG A 64 -1.49 11.20 11.43
N PRO A 65 -0.43 12.02 11.42
CA PRO A 65 -0.30 13.12 10.48
C PRO A 65 -0.11 12.59 9.05
N SER A 66 -0.29 13.46 8.05
CA SER A 66 0.10 13.11 6.68
C SER A 66 1.61 12.83 6.65
N PRO A 67 2.05 11.75 5.97
CA PRO A 67 3.47 11.53 5.73
C PRO A 67 4.07 12.76 5.04
N ALA A 68 5.27 13.19 5.46
CA ALA A 68 6.08 14.07 4.65
C ALA A 68 6.41 13.33 3.34
N GLY A 69 6.19 14.00 2.20
CA GLY A 69 6.37 13.44 0.86
C GLY A 69 7.76 12.90 0.63
#